data_AF-W1V1U8-F1
#
_entry.id   AF-W1V1U8-F1
#
_cell.length_a   1.000
_cell.length_b   1.000
_cell.length_c   1.000
_cell.angle_alpha   90.00
_cell.angle_beta   90.00
_cell.angle_gamma   90.00
#
_symmetry.space_group_name_H-M   'P 1'
#
loop_
_entity.id
_entity.type
_entity.pdbx_description
1 polymer ?
#
loop_
_entity_poly.entity_id
_entity_poly.type
_entity_poly.pdbx_seq_one_letter_code
_entity_poly.pdbx_strand_id
1 'polypeptide(L)'
;MESKKKKDYRNNFRNASISGGMVETVDRFGSANKEHLVAYSGIDNERSKVLKKGLERTASSKVNSKYKFKNEHQQAGFSAEDKTVARANAEAIIEKRTERMVRTDDIGRVNDPLYDTVIIDRDGNIVEGSGTQLKFVGAAEKDPSGKYTAKRVVDYLKNSKRD
;
A
#
# COMPACT_ATOMS: atom_id res chain seq x y z
N MET A 1 -10.01 2.20 55.86
CA MET A 1 -8.84 2.49 54.99
C MET A 1 -8.74 1.54 53.79
N GLU A 2 -8.91 0.23 53.98
CA GLU A 2 -8.77 -0.79 52.92
C GLU A 2 -9.78 -0.69 51.77
N SER A 3 -11.02 -0.28 52.06
CA SER A 3 -12.08 -0.07 51.04
C SER A 3 -11.80 1.09 50.09
N LYS A 4 -11.19 2.18 50.59
CA LYS A 4 -10.79 3.35 49.80
C LYS A 4 -9.64 2.99 48.85
N LYS A 5 -8.61 2.28 49.35
CA LYS A 5 -7.49 1.79 48.54
C LYS A 5 -7.95 0.83 47.42
N LYS A 6 -8.90 -0.09 47.70
CA LYS A 6 -9.53 -0.97 46.68
C LYS A 6 -10.38 -0.20 45.66
N LYS A 7 -10.99 0.94 46.05
CA LYS A 7 -11.75 1.81 45.13
C LYS A 7 -10.80 2.59 44.21
N ASP A 8 -9.73 3.15 44.78
CA ASP A 8 -8.72 3.91 44.03
C ASP A 8 -7.98 3.02 43.02
N TYR A 9 -7.62 1.79 43.41
CA TYR A 9 -7.04 0.81 42.48
C TYR A 9 -7.97 0.50 41.29
N ARG A 10 -9.26 0.25 41.54
CA ARG A 10 -10.25 0.00 40.48
C ARG A 10 -10.42 1.21 39.55
N ASN A 11 -10.45 2.41 40.12
CA ASN A 11 -10.52 3.65 39.33
C ASN A 11 -9.26 3.85 38.47
N ASN A 12 -8.07 3.63 39.04
CA ASN A 12 -6.82 3.75 38.31
C ASN A 12 -6.70 2.71 37.20
N PHE A 13 -7.07 1.46 37.46
CA PHE A 13 -7.11 0.40 36.44
C PHE A 13 -8.09 0.73 35.31
N ARG A 14 -9.29 1.22 35.64
CA ARG A 14 -10.29 1.65 34.65
C ARG A 14 -9.75 2.79 33.79
N ASN A 15 -9.18 3.82 34.42
CA ASN A 15 -8.63 4.97 33.70
C ASN A 15 -7.46 4.55 32.80
N ALA A 16 -6.56 3.70 33.29
CA ALA A 16 -5.46 3.16 32.50
C ALA A 16 -5.97 2.33 31.30
N SER A 17 -7.01 1.53 31.49
CA SER A 17 -7.63 0.74 30.41
C SER A 17 -8.26 1.64 29.33
N ILE A 18 -8.97 2.70 29.75
CA ILE A 18 -9.55 3.69 28.82
C ILE A 18 -8.44 4.42 28.06
N SER A 19 -7.43 4.94 28.77
CA SER A 19 -6.32 5.64 28.14
C SER A 19 -5.55 4.74 27.17
N GLY A 20 -5.31 3.47 27.54
CA GLY A 20 -4.65 2.50 26.67
C GLY A 20 -5.44 2.24 25.39
N GLY A 21 -6.77 2.09 25.47
CA GLY A 21 -7.63 1.92 24.30
C GLY A 21 -7.67 3.16 23.40
N MET A 22 -7.66 4.36 23.98
CA MET A 22 -7.60 5.61 23.24
C MET A 22 -6.27 5.78 22.50
N VAL A 23 -5.15 5.54 23.18
CA VAL A 23 -3.81 5.59 22.57
C VAL A 23 -3.70 4.60 21.41
N GLU A 24 -4.12 3.34 21.61
CA GLU A 24 -4.11 2.33 20.54
C GLU A 24 -4.94 2.74 19.33
N THR A 25 -6.10 3.34 19.56
CA THR A 25 -6.97 3.79 18.47
C THR A 25 -6.33 4.92 17.68
N VAL A 26 -5.81 5.95 18.36
CA VAL A 26 -5.15 7.09 17.71
C VAL A 26 -3.92 6.63 16.93
N ASP A 27 -3.07 5.82 17.54
CA ASP A 27 -1.84 5.32 16.91
C ASP A 27 -2.14 4.47 15.69
N ARG A 28 -3.15 3.58 15.77
CA ARG A 28 -3.52 2.69 14.66
C ARG A 28 -4.06 3.46 13.46
N PHE A 29 -5.02 4.37 13.66
CA PHE A 29 -5.56 5.15 12.55
C PHE A 29 -4.57 6.19 12.03
N GLY A 30 -3.70 6.74 12.90
CA GLY A 30 -2.56 7.57 12.50
C GLY A 30 -1.59 6.81 11.60
N SER A 31 -1.21 5.60 12.01
CA SER A 31 -0.34 4.70 11.24
C SER A 31 -0.96 4.30 9.90
N ALA A 32 -2.27 4.07 9.85
CA ALA A 32 -2.97 3.77 8.61
C ALA A 32 -2.93 4.96 7.64
N ASN A 33 -3.20 6.18 8.12
CA ASN A 33 -3.09 7.40 7.32
C ASN A 33 -1.66 7.66 6.83
N LYS A 34 -0.66 7.34 7.66
CA LYS A 34 0.76 7.48 7.33
C LYS A 34 1.12 6.71 6.06
N GLU A 35 0.59 5.51 5.83
CA GLU A 35 0.90 4.73 4.62
C GLU A 35 0.62 5.51 3.32
N HIS A 36 -0.37 6.41 3.31
CA HIS A 36 -0.64 7.29 2.18
C HIS A 36 0.34 8.46 2.04
N LEU A 37 0.87 8.97 3.16
CA LEU A 37 1.92 9.99 3.16
C LEU A 37 3.24 9.39 2.67
N VAL A 38 3.56 8.17 3.11
CA VAL A 38 4.71 7.39 2.63
C VAL A 38 4.61 7.13 1.13
N ALA A 39 3.42 6.74 0.64
CA ALA A 39 3.22 6.56 -0.80
C ALA A 39 3.43 7.85 -1.60
N TYR A 40 3.04 9.00 -1.02
CA TYR A 40 3.23 10.30 -1.64
C TYR A 40 4.72 10.68 -1.72
N SER A 41 5.41 10.72 -0.57
CA SER A 41 6.79 11.21 -0.46
C SER A 41 7.84 10.16 -0.85
N GLY A 42 7.51 8.88 -0.72
CA GLY A 42 8.47 7.77 -0.79
C GLY A 42 9.31 7.59 0.47
N ILE A 43 8.98 8.24 1.59
CA ILE A 43 9.78 8.22 2.83
C ILE A 43 8.92 7.71 4.00
N ASP A 44 9.34 6.60 4.61
CA ASP A 44 8.79 6.06 5.86
C ASP A 44 9.74 6.35 7.02
N ASN A 45 9.49 7.45 7.74
CA ASN A 45 10.31 7.86 8.87
C ASN A 45 10.18 6.92 10.08
N GLU A 46 9.03 6.28 10.27
CA GLU A 46 8.84 5.35 11.38
C GLU A 46 9.69 4.09 11.23
N ARG A 47 9.88 3.64 9.98
CA ARG A 47 10.67 2.45 9.65
C ARG A 47 12.07 2.79 9.12
N SER A 48 12.44 4.07 9.10
CA SER A 48 13.68 4.56 8.50
C SER A 48 13.93 3.99 7.10
N LYS A 49 12.87 3.90 6.28
CA LYS A 49 12.90 3.31 4.95
C LYS A 49 12.63 4.36 3.88
N VAL A 50 13.39 4.31 2.80
CA VAL A 50 13.15 5.11 1.59
C VAL A 50 12.71 4.17 0.48
N LEU A 51 11.52 4.41 -0.06
CA LEU A 51 10.99 3.68 -1.21
C LEU A 51 11.74 4.08 -2.47
N LYS A 52 11.78 3.19 -3.46
CA LYS A 52 12.44 3.45 -4.74
C LYS A 52 11.80 4.64 -5.47
N LYS A 53 10.48 4.76 -5.33
CA LYS A 53 9.66 5.80 -5.95
C LYS A 53 8.43 6.09 -5.08
N GLY A 54 7.93 7.33 -5.14
CA GLY A 54 6.63 7.73 -4.61
C GLY A 54 5.90 8.61 -5.61
N LEU A 55 4.66 9.00 -5.29
CA LEU A 55 3.79 9.76 -6.20
C LEU A 55 4.41 11.09 -6.64
N GLU A 56 5.08 11.81 -5.73
CA GLU A 56 5.73 13.09 -6.05
C GLU A 56 6.81 12.93 -7.13
N ARG A 57 7.67 11.90 -6.99
CA ARG A 57 8.72 11.58 -7.96
C ARG A 57 8.13 11.06 -9.28
N THR A 58 7.03 10.32 -9.21
CA THR A 58 6.30 9.86 -10.40
C THR A 58 5.73 11.04 -11.18
N ALA A 59 5.09 12.00 -10.51
CA ALA A 59 4.54 13.21 -11.13
C ALA A 59 5.63 14.10 -11.76
N SER A 60 6.80 14.15 -11.14
CA SER A 60 7.95 14.93 -11.63
C SER A 60 8.75 14.23 -12.74
N SER A 61 8.32 13.04 -13.18
CA SER A 61 9.01 12.29 -14.23
C SER A 61 8.83 12.95 -15.61
N LYS A 62 9.91 13.02 -16.39
CA LYS A 62 9.91 13.66 -17.73
C LYS A 62 8.93 12.97 -18.68
N VAL A 63 8.19 13.77 -19.43
CA VAL A 63 7.30 13.32 -20.51
C VAL A 63 7.87 13.78 -21.85
N ASN A 64 8.23 12.83 -22.71
CA ASN A 64 8.68 13.13 -24.07
C ASN A 64 7.45 13.35 -24.96
N SER A 65 7.38 14.45 -25.69
CA SER A 65 6.25 14.78 -26.57
C SER A 65 5.93 13.67 -27.60
N LYS A 66 6.96 12.99 -28.12
CA LYS A 66 6.81 11.88 -29.08
C LYS A 66 6.23 10.61 -28.45
N TYR A 67 6.39 10.43 -27.13
CA TYR A 67 5.97 9.25 -26.39
C TYR A 67 5.00 9.59 -25.25
N LYS A 68 4.31 10.73 -25.37
CA LYS A 68 3.51 11.32 -24.30
C LYS A 68 2.54 10.31 -23.69
N PHE A 69 1.74 9.65 -24.52
CA PHE A 69 0.79 8.64 -24.08
C PHE A 69 1.46 7.51 -23.29
N LYS A 70 2.55 6.94 -23.82
CA LYS A 70 3.27 5.85 -23.17
C LYS A 70 3.89 6.27 -21.84
N ASN A 71 4.45 7.48 -21.76
CA ASN A 71 5.03 8.02 -20.53
C ASN A 71 3.96 8.27 -19.47
N GLU A 72 2.87 8.93 -19.83
CA GLU A 72 1.73 9.17 -18.91
C GLU A 72 1.11 7.86 -18.43
N HIS A 73 0.95 6.88 -19.33
CA HIS A 73 0.41 5.57 -18.98
C HIS A 73 1.33 4.82 -18.01
N GLN A 74 2.64 4.89 -18.20
CA GLN A 74 3.61 4.30 -17.27
C GLN A 74 3.59 5.02 -15.90
N GLN A 75 3.50 6.35 -15.88
CA GLN A 75 3.35 7.11 -14.63
C GLN A 75 2.06 6.76 -13.89
N ALA A 76 0.96 6.56 -14.61
CA ALA A 76 -0.30 6.09 -14.03
C ALA A 76 -0.17 4.69 -13.43
N GLY A 77 0.55 3.78 -14.09
CA GLY A 77 0.85 2.44 -13.57
C GLY A 77 1.60 2.49 -12.24
N PHE A 78 2.72 3.21 -12.18
CA PHE A 78 3.47 3.38 -10.95
C PHE A 78 2.64 4.02 -9.83
N SER A 79 1.83 5.04 -10.17
CA SER A 79 0.97 5.71 -9.19
C SER A 79 -0.07 4.77 -8.59
N ALA A 80 -0.59 3.86 -9.41
CA ALA A 80 -1.62 2.94 -8.99
C ALA A 80 -1.02 1.76 -8.20
N GLU A 81 0.21 1.33 -8.48
CA GLU A 81 0.97 0.43 -7.59
C GLU A 81 1.21 1.08 -6.21
N ASP A 82 1.74 2.31 -6.18
CA ASP A 82 1.98 3.08 -4.94
C ASP A 82 0.71 3.14 -4.08
N LYS A 83 -0.43 3.50 -4.70
CA LYS A 83 -1.72 3.60 -3.99
C LYS A 83 -2.30 2.24 -3.60
N THR A 84 -2.03 1.18 -4.35
CA THR A 84 -2.51 -0.17 -4.01
C THR A 84 -1.82 -0.66 -2.74
N VAL A 85 -0.49 -0.56 -2.68
CA VAL A 85 0.29 -0.93 -1.49
C VAL A 85 -0.14 -0.11 -0.27
N ALA A 86 -0.26 1.21 -0.43
CA ALA A 86 -0.66 2.09 0.66
C ALA A 86 -2.05 1.79 1.21
N ARG A 87 -3.03 1.47 0.35
CA ARG A 87 -4.39 1.09 0.76
C ARG A 87 -4.39 -0.25 1.46
N ALA A 88 -3.75 -1.27 0.88
CA ALA A 88 -3.66 -2.59 1.48
C ALA A 88 -3.02 -2.55 2.88
N ASN A 89 -1.97 -1.75 3.05
CA ASN A 89 -1.30 -1.58 4.34
C ASN A 89 -2.12 -0.76 5.34
N ALA A 90 -2.79 0.31 4.90
CA ALA A 90 -3.69 1.07 5.75
C ALA A 90 -4.83 0.19 6.28
N GLU A 91 -5.45 -0.60 5.41
CA GLU A 91 -6.49 -1.57 5.78
C GLU A 91 -5.94 -2.63 6.73
N ALA A 92 -4.78 -3.20 6.45
CA ALA A 92 -4.12 -4.17 7.33
C ALA A 92 -3.87 -3.60 8.73
N ILE A 93 -3.43 -2.35 8.83
CA ILE A 93 -3.24 -1.65 10.10
C ILE A 93 -4.58 -1.49 10.83
N ILE A 94 -5.63 -1.02 10.14
CA ILE A 94 -6.96 -0.84 10.73
C ILE A 94 -7.50 -2.16 11.28
N GLU A 95 -7.30 -3.25 10.55
CA GLU A 95 -7.68 -4.63 10.89
C GLU A 95 -6.74 -5.31 11.88
N LYS A 96 -5.70 -4.62 12.37
CA LYS A 96 -4.69 -5.14 13.31
C LYS A 96 -3.92 -6.35 12.76
N ARG A 97 -3.85 -6.50 11.43
CA ARG A 97 -2.99 -7.49 10.78
C ARG A 97 -1.53 -7.04 10.87
N THR A 98 -0.63 -7.99 11.04
CA THR A 98 0.82 -7.73 11.15
C THR A 98 1.53 -7.76 9.80
N GLU A 99 0.90 -8.37 8.80
CA GLU A 99 1.42 -8.48 7.43
C GLU A 99 1.33 -7.16 6.66
N ARG A 100 2.30 -6.91 5.78
CA ARG A 100 2.31 -5.73 4.91
C ARG A 100 2.56 -6.13 3.47
N MET A 101 1.82 -5.51 2.55
CA MET A 101 2.14 -5.54 1.14
C MET A 101 3.35 -4.63 0.89
N VAL A 102 4.28 -5.08 0.06
CA VAL A 102 5.45 -4.31 -0.39
C VAL A 102 5.66 -4.53 -1.88
N ARG A 103 6.21 -3.54 -2.57
CA ARG A 103 6.66 -3.72 -3.96
C ARG A 103 7.97 -4.49 -3.98
N THR A 104 8.15 -5.33 -5.00
CA THR A 104 9.38 -6.09 -5.23
C THR A 104 10.60 -5.17 -5.39
N ASP A 105 10.42 -4.03 -6.06
CA ASP A 105 11.43 -2.97 -6.18
C ASP A 105 11.94 -2.42 -4.83
N ASP A 106 11.05 -2.31 -3.83
CA ASP A 106 11.36 -1.73 -2.51
C ASP A 106 12.04 -2.72 -1.55
N ILE A 107 12.23 -3.97 -1.99
CA ILE A 107 12.94 -5.03 -1.26
C ILE A 107 14.13 -5.58 -2.07
N GLY A 108 14.57 -4.87 -3.10
CA GLY A 108 15.77 -5.21 -3.88
C GLY A 108 15.54 -6.19 -5.04
N ARG A 109 14.31 -6.68 -5.25
CA ARG A 109 13.92 -7.45 -6.44
C ARG A 109 13.52 -6.48 -7.56
N VAL A 110 14.50 -5.69 -8.01
CA VAL A 110 14.26 -4.63 -9.00
C VAL A 110 13.88 -5.26 -10.34
N ASN A 111 12.76 -4.82 -10.93
CA ASN A 111 12.25 -5.30 -12.22
C ASN A 111 12.01 -6.83 -12.23
N ASP A 112 11.38 -7.33 -11.17
CA ASP A 112 10.94 -8.71 -11.09
C ASP A 112 9.98 -9.04 -12.25
N PRO A 113 10.24 -10.09 -13.05
CA PRO A 113 9.43 -10.36 -14.24
C PRO A 113 8.04 -10.91 -13.91
N LEU A 114 7.83 -11.40 -12.68
CA LEU A 114 6.65 -12.17 -12.31
C LEU A 114 5.73 -11.41 -11.34
N TYR A 115 6.29 -10.72 -10.36
CA TYR A 115 5.53 -10.07 -9.29
C TYR A 115 5.86 -8.58 -9.14
N ASP A 116 4.81 -7.76 -9.07
CA ASP A 116 4.94 -6.33 -8.77
C ASP A 116 4.92 -6.10 -7.25
N THR A 117 4.15 -6.92 -6.51
CA THR A 117 4.08 -6.88 -5.05
C THR A 117 4.12 -8.27 -4.43
N VAL A 118 4.50 -8.30 -3.15
CA VAL A 118 4.44 -9.48 -2.27
C VAL A 118 3.93 -9.05 -0.91
N ILE A 119 3.50 -9.99 -0.09
CA ILE A 119 3.22 -9.78 1.33
C ILE A 119 4.44 -10.19 2.13
N ILE A 120 4.83 -9.36 3.10
CA ILE A 120 5.82 -9.69 4.12
C ILE A 120 5.15 -9.86 5.48
N ASP A 121 5.65 -10.81 6.26
CA ASP A 121 5.24 -11.01 7.64
C ASP A 121 5.88 -9.96 8.59
N ARG A 122 5.63 -10.10 9.89
CA ARG A 122 6.16 -9.20 10.92
C ARG A 122 7.69 -9.22 11.04
N ASP A 123 8.31 -10.31 10.63
CA ASP A 123 9.75 -10.56 10.73
C ASP A 123 10.46 -10.13 9.42
N GLY A 124 9.69 -9.67 8.42
CA GLY A 124 10.17 -9.18 7.13
C GLY A 124 10.33 -10.29 6.08
N ASN A 125 9.88 -11.52 6.37
CA ASN A 125 9.95 -12.62 5.42
C ASN A 125 8.79 -12.54 4.42
N ILE A 126 9.06 -12.90 3.16
CA ILE A 126 8.02 -13.00 2.14
C ILE A 126 7.10 -14.17 2.47
N VAL A 127 5.79 -13.91 2.51
CA VAL A 127 4.77 -14.95 2.62
C VAL A 127 4.71 -15.71 1.30
N GLU A 128 4.94 -17.02 1.32
CA GLU A 128 4.94 -17.86 0.12
C GLU A 128 3.58 -17.80 -0.59
N GLY A 129 3.60 -17.74 -1.93
CA GLY A 129 2.38 -17.64 -2.74
C GLY A 129 1.67 -16.27 -2.70
N SER A 130 2.20 -15.29 -1.97
CA SER A 130 1.60 -13.94 -1.87
C SER A 130 1.94 -13.00 -3.04
N GLY A 131 2.76 -13.45 -3.99
CA GLY A 131 3.18 -12.66 -5.14
C GLY A 131 1.98 -12.27 -5.99
N THR A 132 1.83 -10.98 -6.28
CA THR A 132 0.77 -10.48 -7.16
C THR A 132 1.35 -9.65 -8.31
N GLN A 133 0.68 -9.74 -9.45
CA GLN A 133 0.96 -8.91 -10.61
C GLN A 133 -0.20 -7.95 -10.83
N LEU A 134 0.11 -6.66 -10.86
CA LEU A 134 -0.84 -5.58 -11.08
C LEU A 134 -0.93 -5.29 -12.58
N LYS A 135 -2.16 -5.21 -13.07
CA LYS A 135 -2.45 -4.80 -14.45
C LYS A 135 -3.49 -3.71 -14.41
N PHE A 136 -3.09 -2.52 -14.84
CA PHE A 136 -4.01 -1.40 -14.98
C PHE A 136 -4.64 -1.47 -16.37
N VAL A 137 -5.95 -1.68 -16.40
CA VAL A 137 -6.72 -1.70 -17.64
C VAL A 137 -7.63 -0.49 -17.63
N GLY A 138 -7.27 0.51 -18.42
CA GLY A 138 -7.98 1.78 -18.55
C GLY A 138 -7.91 2.29 -19.98
N ALA A 139 -7.87 3.61 -20.16
CA ALA A 139 -7.65 4.25 -21.45
C ALA A 139 -6.42 3.66 -22.16
N ALA A 140 -6.55 3.40 -23.46
CA ALA A 140 -5.48 2.92 -24.32
C ALA A 140 -5.23 3.93 -25.43
N GLU A 141 -4.07 3.86 -26.09
CA GLU A 141 -3.72 4.82 -27.15
C GLU A 141 -4.76 4.84 -28.28
N LYS A 142 -5.28 3.64 -28.62
CA LYS A 142 -6.32 3.43 -29.62
C LYS A 142 -7.75 3.57 -29.06
N ASP A 143 -7.90 3.81 -27.76
CA ASP A 143 -9.18 4.00 -27.06
C ASP A 143 -9.00 4.93 -25.84
N PRO A 144 -8.74 6.24 -26.08
CA PRO A 144 -8.41 7.17 -25.01
C PRO A 144 -9.56 7.43 -24.03
N SER A 145 -10.81 7.25 -24.48
CA SER A 145 -11.99 7.36 -23.61
C SER A 145 -12.25 6.08 -22.80
N GLY A 146 -11.51 5.00 -23.05
CA GLY A 146 -11.69 3.73 -22.37
C GLY A 146 -13.03 3.06 -22.67
N LYS A 147 -13.70 3.41 -23.78
CA LYS A 147 -15.02 2.88 -24.15
C LYS A 147 -15.02 1.35 -24.25
N TYR A 148 -13.90 0.76 -24.66
CA TYR A 148 -13.75 -0.68 -24.83
C TYR A 148 -12.92 -1.34 -23.73
N THR A 149 -12.71 -0.65 -22.59
CA THR A 149 -11.91 -1.17 -21.46
C THR A 149 -12.44 -2.51 -20.97
N ALA A 150 -13.75 -2.65 -20.74
CA ALA A 150 -14.34 -3.90 -20.25
C ALA A 150 -14.07 -5.08 -21.20
N LYS A 151 -14.19 -4.85 -22.51
CA LYS A 151 -13.87 -5.87 -23.52
C LYS A 151 -12.39 -6.26 -23.45
N ARG A 152 -11.48 -5.28 -23.38
CA ARG A 152 -10.04 -5.55 -23.23
C ARG A 152 -9.71 -6.34 -21.97
N VAL A 153 -10.35 -6.03 -20.84
CA VAL A 153 -10.18 -6.79 -19.59
C VAL A 153 -10.59 -8.25 -19.79
N VAL A 154 -11.79 -8.49 -20.35
CA VAL A 154 -12.29 -9.84 -20.59
C VAL A 154 -11.39 -10.60 -21.55
N ASP A 155 -10.95 -9.98 -22.63
CA ASP A 155 -10.05 -10.58 -23.62
C ASP A 155 -8.68 -10.89 -23.01
N TYR A 156 -8.16 -10.01 -22.15
CA TYR A 156 -6.93 -10.25 -21.41
C TYR A 156 -7.07 -11.47 -20.49
N LEU A 157 -8.12 -11.53 -19.66
CA LEU A 157 -8.36 -12.61 -18.71
C LEU A 157 -8.58 -13.97 -19.38
N LYS A 158 -9.18 -13.99 -20.58
CA LYS A 158 -9.34 -15.21 -21.38
C LYS A 158 -8.03 -15.73 -21.95
N ASN A 159 -7.11 -14.84 -22.31
CA ASN A 159 -5.87 -15.17 -23.01
C ASN A 159 -4.66 -15.30 -22.08
N SER A 160 -4.75 -14.77 -20.87
CA SER A 160 -3.79 -15.03 -19.81
C SER A 160 -3.90 -16.50 -19.39
N LYS A 161 -2.99 -17.35 -19.90
CA LYS A 161 -2.86 -18.72 -19.40
C LYS A 161 -2.59 -18.66 -17.90
N ARG A 162 -3.39 -19.42 -17.14
CA ARG A 162 -3.08 -19.76 -15.76
C ARG A 162 -2.20 -20.99 -15.86
N ASP A 163 -0.88 -20.80 -15.82
CA ASP A 163 0.05 -21.89 -15.60
C ASP A 163 -0.05 -22.36 -14.13
#